data_AF-A0A843GNI3-F1
#
_entry.id   AF-A0A843GNI3-F1
#
_cell.length_a   1.000
_cell.length_b   1.000
_cell.length_c   1.000
_cell.angle_alpha   90.00
_cell.angle_beta   90.00
_cell.angle_gamma   90.00
#
_symmetry.space_group_name_H-M   'P 1'
#
loop_
_entity.id
_entity.type
_entity.pdbx_description
1 polymer ?
#
loop_
_entity_poly.entity_id
_entity_poly.type
_entity_poly.pdbx_seq_one_letter_code
_entity_poly.pdbx_strand_id
1 'polypeptide(L)'
;MAASTTVKKKYTCSRCKKTMAETKFYTYKDGSKVELCKDCLCAHINNFDPDTFTWILKKMDVPYIPWEWNTLRDRKYQEDPVKGTGGPAVMGKYLAKMKLKQWYDKETGKPYTWDDTDRLIEELGPQQQEPEMTEEDKEAEEAHKKEIQDMYEKGEISEAEYKTLTSTEDQIAAGTAFPDALPNGNVADPFDFDSQYMSEDELPDPAAELTDEDKIYLAMKWGRLYKPNEWVSLEQKYVEMENSFDIQDADSRNTLILLCKTDLKMNQALDCGDIDGYQKLSRVSDSLRKSAKFTAAQNKDKDNEQIDCTGVLVAVCEREGGFIPPDLCNVKQDMIDVSIKDTQKYLYNLVTKDLGFGQQIENYLKKIQLEHDAMKASETDEVDEITDENIAEYYERIEEEKEKDSTITEESNAYNRKEDS
;
A
#
# COMPACT_ATOMS: atom_id res chain seq x y z
N MET A 1 41.93 19.35 17.10
CA MET A 1 40.75 18.48 17.33
C MET A 1 41.22 17.05 17.38
N ALA A 2 41.36 16.47 18.58
CA ALA A 2 41.79 15.08 18.73
C ALA A 2 40.56 14.17 18.59
N ALA A 3 40.53 13.35 17.54
CA ALA A 3 39.50 12.34 17.33
C ALA A 3 39.62 11.26 18.43
N SER A 4 38.74 11.34 19.43
CA SER A 4 38.62 10.33 20.48
C SER A 4 38.16 9.01 19.85
N THR A 5 39.10 8.10 19.62
CA THR A 5 38.83 6.78 19.04
C THR A 5 38.26 5.89 20.14
N THR A 6 36.94 5.89 20.29
CA THR A 6 36.24 5.03 21.24
C THR A 6 36.35 3.56 20.79
N VAL A 7 37.11 2.77 21.55
CA VAL A 7 37.24 1.33 21.33
C VAL A 7 35.87 0.68 21.54
N LYS A 8 35.24 0.20 20.45
CA LYS A 8 33.91 -0.42 20.49
C LYS A 8 33.97 -1.75 21.26
N LYS A 9 33.45 -1.76 22.49
CA LYS A 9 33.30 -2.98 23.32
C LYS A 9 32.38 -3.98 22.61
N LYS A 10 32.78 -5.26 22.61
CA LYS A 10 32.03 -6.37 22.02
C LYS A 10 31.40 -7.20 23.14
N TYR A 11 30.16 -7.62 22.93
CA TYR A 11 29.36 -8.42 23.89
C TYR A 11 28.87 -9.70 23.20
N THR A 12 28.70 -10.78 23.97
CA THR A 12 28.29 -12.09 23.45
C THR A 12 26.89 -12.44 23.95
N CYS A 13 26.00 -12.84 23.05
CA CYS A 13 24.63 -13.23 23.38
C CYS A 13 24.56 -14.68 23.90
N SER A 14 23.83 -14.92 25.00
CA SER A 14 23.71 -16.26 25.60
C SER A 14 22.92 -17.27 24.74
N ARG A 15 21.93 -16.82 23.96
CA ARG A 15 21.09 -17.69 23.09
C ARG A 15 21.76 -18.01 21.75
N CYS A 16 22.18 -16.99 20.98
CA CYS A 16 22.75 -17.20 19.65
C CYS A 16 24.29 -17.36 19.64
N LYS A 17 24.96 -17.15 20.78
CA LYS A 17 26.42 -17.26 20.95
C LYS A 17 27.26 -16.38 20.01
N LYS A 18 26.63 -15.42 19.32
CA LYS A 18 27.30 -14.46 18.44
C LYS A 18 27.88 -13.32 19.25
N THR A 19 29.11 -12.93 18.92
CA THR A 19 29.77 -11.74 19.48
C THR A 19 29.41 -10.53 18.61
N MET A 20 28.73 -9.54 19.19
CA MET A 20 28.18 -8.39 18.50
C MET A 20 28.59 -7.08 19.19
N ALA A 21 28.35 -5.95 18.52
CA ALA A 21 28.56 -4.63 19.09
C ALA A 21 27.53 -4.30 20.18
N GLU A 22 27.89 -3.40 21.09
CA GLU A 22 27.02 -2.93 22.19
C GLU A 22 25.65 -2.42 21.73
N THR A 23 25.56 -1.83 20.52
CA THR A 23 24.32 -1.29 19.96
C THR A 23 23.23 -2.34 19.71
N LYS A 24 23.61 -3.62 19.65
CA LYS A 24 22.71 -4.76 19.41
C LYS A 24 22.12 -5.36 20.69
N PHE A 25 22.38 -4.74 21.84
CA PHE A 25 21.84 -5.14 23.14
C PHE A 25 21.04 -3.99 23.75
N TYR A 26 19.99 -4.30 24.51
CA TYR A 26 19.33 -3.31 25.37
C TYR A 26 20.15 -3.10 26.65
N THR A 27 19.91 -1.97 27.32
CA THR A 27 20.58 -1.59 28.57
C THR A 27 19.55 -1.58 29.69
N TYR A 28 19.82 -2.28 30.79
CA TYR A 28 19.05 -2.20 32.03
C TYR A 28 19.14 -0.82 32.67
N LYS A 29 18.30 -0.55 33.66
CA LYS A 29 18.36 0.68 34.47
C LYS A 29 19.72 0.85 35.17
N ASP A 30 20.33 -0.24 35.61
CA ASP A 30 21.65 -0.26 36.27
C ASP A 30 22.83 0.04 35.32
N GLY A 31 22.57 0.26 34.04
CA GLY A 31 23.61 0.50 33.02
C GLY A 31 24.27 -0.77 32.49
N SER A 32 23.97 -1.94 33.06
CA SER A 32 24.38 -3.25 32.55
C SER A 32 23.62 -3.62 31.26
N LYS A 33 24.22 -4.47 30.42
CA LYS A 33 23.60 -4.93 29.16
C LYS A 33 22.81 -6.21 29.37
N VAL A 34 21.72 -6.35 28.62
CA VAL A 34 20.93 -7.58 28.61
C VAL A 34 21.77 -8.73 28.03
N GLU A 35 21.66 -9.91 28.63
CA GLU A 35 22.40 -11.12 28.24
C GLU A 35 22.05 -11.62 26.83
N LEU A 36 20.88 -11.24 26.34
CA LEU A 36 20.32 -11.60 25.05
C LEU A 36 20.40 -10.41 24.09
N CYS A 37 20.78 -10.66 22.83
CA CYS A 37 20.70 -9.63 21.79
C CYS A 37 19.24 -9.28 21.46
N LYS A 38 19.03 -8.08 20.90
CA LYS A 38 17.69 -7.56 20.52
C LYS A 38 16.89 -8.56 19.68
N ASP A 39 17.54 -9.17 18.68
CA ASP A 39 16.89 -10.13 17.79
C ASP A 39 16.45 -11.40 18.53
N CYS A 40 17.25 -11.89 19.48
CA CYS A 40 16.93 -13.09 20.27
C CYS A 40 15.90 -12.83 21.36
N LEU A 41 15.89 -11.61 21.91
CA LEU A 41 14.93 -11.17 22.93
C LEU A 41 13.55 -10.95 22.29
N CYS A 42 13.52 -10.40 21.06
CA CYS A 42 12.30 -10.05 20.36
C CYS A 42 11.84 -11.05 19.28
N ALA A 43 12.41 -12.27 19.25
CA ALA A 43 12.17 -13.25 18.18
C ALA A 43 10.73 -13.77 18.08
N HIS A 44 9.99 -13.80 19.19
CA HIS A 44 8.62 -14.34 19.26
C HIS A 44 7.64 -13.32 19.88
N ILE A 45 7.91 -12.03 19.72
CA ILE A 45 7.01 -10.97 20.20
C ILE A 45 5.96 -10.71 19.13
N ASN A 46 4.69 -10.75 19.53
CA ASN A 46 3.59 -10.16 18.77
C ASN A 46 3.23 -8.80 19.40
N ASN A 47 3.43 -7.70 18.67
CA ASN A 47 3.15 -6.37 19.22
C ASN A 47 1.65 -6.09 19.45
N PHE A 48 0.76 -6.96 18.96
CA PHE A 48 -0.68 -6.91 19.20
C PHE A 48 -1.11 -7.64 20.47
N ASP A 49 -0.32 -8.60 20.96
CA ASP A 49 -0.64 -9.41 22.13
C ASP A 49 0.25 -9.01 23.32
N PRO A 50 -0.30 -8.33 24.35
CA PRO A 50 0.45 -7.87 25.52
C PRO A 50 1.27 -8.95 26.20
N ASP A 51 0.71 -10.16 26.32
CA ASP A 51 1.33 -11.30 27.01
C ASP A 51 2.68 -11.72 26.41
N THR A 52 2.90 -11.44 25.13
CA THR A 52 4.12 -11.86 24.43
C THR A 52 5.34 -11.01 24.78
N PHE A 53 5.15 -9.78 25.29
CA PHE A 53 6.23 -8.83 25.57
C PHE A 53 6.24 -8.25 26.99
N THR A 54 5.14 -8.35 27.75
CA THR A 54 5.07 -7.87 29.14
C THR A 54 6.14 -8.49 30.04
N TRP A 55 6.51 -9.76 29.83
CA TRP A 55 7.60 -10.41 30.57
C TRP A 55 8.96 -9.72 30.39
N ILE A 56 9.19 -9.08 29.24
CA ILE A 56 10.42 -8.35 28.93
C ILE A 56 10.41 -7.01 29.67
N LEU A 57 9.27 -6.32 29.66
CA LEU A 57 9.08 -5.07 30.39
C LEU A 57 9.26 -5.28 31.90
N LYS A 58 8.67 -6.35 32.45
CA LYS A 58 8.88 -6.78 33.85
C LYS A 58 10.35 -7.08 34.13
N LYS A 59 11.04 -7.77 33.22
CA LYS A 59 12.47 -8.08 33.38
C LYS A 59 13.37 -6.84 33.35
N MET A 60 12.98 -5.79 32.63
CA MET A 60 13.73 -4.53 32.53
C MET A 60 13.20 -3.45 33.48
N ASP A 61 12.22 -3.79 34.30
CA ASP A 61 11.56 -2.90 35.26
C ASP A 61 10.98 -1.62 34.62
N VAL A 62 10.28 -1.74 33.49
CA VAL A 62 9.68 -0.60 32.78
C VAL A 62 8.16 -0.70 32.83
N PRO A 63 7.41 0.36 33.19
CA PRO A 63 5.94 0.30 33.27
C PRO A 63 5.31 -0.04 31.91
N TYR A 64 4.17 -0.72 31.92
CA TYR A 64 3.39 -1.01 30.72
C TYR A 64 2.18 -0.09 30.59
N ILE A 65 2.16 0.71 29.53
CA ILE A 65 1.11 1.70 29.27
C ILE A 65 0.43 1.33 27.95
N PRO A 66 -0.79 0.77 27.98
CA PRO A 66 -1.42 0.18 26.80
C PRO A 66 -1.62 1.16 25.63
N TRP A 67 -2.13 2.36 25.91
CA TRP A 67 -2.43 3.34 24.86
C TRP A 67 -1.14 3.85 24.19
N GLU A 68 -0.11 4.13 24.97
CA GLU A 68 1.18 4.59 24.47
C GLU A 68 1.88 3.53 23.61
N TRP A 69 1.75 2.27 24.02
CA TRP A 69 2.22 1.13 23.22
C TRP A 69 1.46 1.05 21.88
N ASN A 70 0.14 1.15 21.92
CA ASN A 70 -0.72 1.12 20.73
C ASN A 70 -0.39 2.27 19.77
N THR A 71 -0.22 3.50 20.24
CA THR A 71 0.17 4.65 19.41
C THR A 71 1.50 4.42 18.69
N LEU A 72 2.50 3.85 19.38
CA LEU A 72 3.80 3.54 18.77
C LEU A 72 3.71 2.38 17.77
N ARG A 73 2.89 1.37 18.07
CA ARG A 73 2.59 0.25 17.18
C ARG A 73 1.90 0.73 15.91
N ASP A 74 0.85 1.54 16.04
CA ASP A 74 0.00 1.97 14.93
C ASP A 74 0.77 2.92 14.01
N ARG A 75 1.55 3.86 14.56
CA ARG A 75 2.48 4.68 13.75
C ARG A 75 3.48 3.83 12.98
N LYS A 76 3.99 2.76 13.59
CA LYS A 76 4.93 1.84 12.93
C LYS A 76 4.25 0.98 11.87
N TYR A 77 3.02 0.57 12.12
CA TYR A 77 2.20 -0.18 11.19
C TYR A 77 1.85 0.66 9.96
N GLN A 78 1.55 1.95 10.15
CA GLN A 78 1.33 2.92 9.06
C GLN A 78 2.59 3.16 8.20
N GLU A 79 3.77 3.27 8.82
CA GLU A 79 5.04 3.41 8.09
C GLU A 79 5.34 2.18 7.22
N ASP A 80 5.21 0.97 7.79
CA ASP A 80 5.50 -0.29 7.11
C ASP A 80 4.66 -1.44 7.73
N PRO A 81 3.55 -1.90 7.11
CA PRO A 81 2.72 -2.97 7.67
C PRO A 81 3.46 -4.31 7.88
N VAL A 82 4.50 -4.57 7.06
CA VAL A 82 5.24 -5.84 7.05
C VAL A 82 6.50 -5.81 7.95
N LYS A 83 7.22 -4.69 7.99
CA LYS A 83 8.48 -4.54 8.76
C LYS A 83 8.31 -3.74 10.06
N GLY A 84 7.32 -2.85 10.11
CA GLY A 84 7.03 -1.97 11.25
C GLY A 84 6.50 -2.71 12.46
N THR A 85 5.82 -3.83 12.24
CA THR A 85 5.26 -4.72 13.26
C THR A 85 6.28 -5.67 13.88
N GLY A 86 7.55 -5.62 13.46
CA GLY A 86 8.59 -6.44 14.05
C GLY A 86 8.77 -6.13 15.54
N GLY A 87 8.78 -7.16 16.39
CA GLY A 87 8.96 -7.06 17.85
C GLY A 87 10.04 -6.06 18.33
N PRO A 88 11.25 -6.00 17.74
CA PRO A 88 12.30 -5.10 18.23
C PRO A 88 12.08 -3.61 17.88
N ALA A 89 11.25 -3.29 16.89
CA ALA A 89 11.03 -1.92 16.42
C ALA A 89 10.15 -1.11 17.39
N VAL A 90 9.00 -1.66 17.77
CA VAL A 90 8.07 -1.05 18.74
C VAL A 90 8.68 -1.06 20.14
N MET A 91 9.19 -2.21 20.59
CA MET A 91 9.86 -2.34 21.89
C MET A 91 11.02 -1.36 22.05
N GLY A 92 11.87 -1.20 21.01
CA GLY A 92 13.00 -0.27 21.06
C GLY A 92 12.57 1.20 21.22
N LYS A 93 11.53 1.63 20.49
CA LYS A 93 10.97 2.98 20.62
C LYS A 93 10.31 3.18 21.99
N TYR A 94 9.56 2.19 22.48
CA TYR A 94 8.91 2.24 23.79
C TYR A 94 9.92 2.41 24.93
N LEU A 95 10.99 1.61 24.95
CA LEU A 95 12.06 1.72 25.96
C LEU A 95 12.84 3.03 25.89
N ALA A 96 12.90 3.68 24.74
CA ALA A 96 13.47 5.01 24.62
C ALA A 96 12.51 6.08 25.13
N LYS A 97 11.21 5.96 24.82
CA LYS A 97 10.16 6.87 25.27
C LYS A 97 10.06 6.87 26.79
N MET A 98 10.07 5.70 27.42
CA MET A 98 10.03 5.53 28.89
C MET A 98 11.27 6.06 29.65
N LYS A 99 12.30 6.54 28.94
CA LYS A 99 13.47 7.22 29.55
C LYS A 99 13.36 8.74 29.53
N LEU A 100 12.31 9.29 28.90
CA LEU A 100 12.06 10.73 28.88
C LEU A 100 11.65 11.23 30.27
N LYS A 101 11.95 12.51 30.56
CA LYS A 101 11.63 13.15 31.85
C LYS A 101 10.15 13.10 32.22
N GLN A 102 9.24 12.99 31.23
CA GLN A 102 7.80 12.87 31.47
C GLN A 102 7.40 11.56 32.17
N TRP A 103 8.23 10.52 32.08
CA TRP A 103 8.04 9.22 32.72
C TRP A 103 8.87 9.08 34.00
N TYR A 104 9.16 10.21 34.63
CA TYR A 104 9.72 10.27 35.97
C TYR A 104 8.62 10.68 36.92
N ASP A 105 8.60 10.03 38.07
CA ASP A 105 7.72 10.42 39.15
C ASP A 105 8.09 11.85 39.57
N LYS A 106 7.10 12.74 39.52
CA LYS A 106 7.25 14.18 39.81
C LYS A 106 7.64 14.43 41.26
N GLU A 107 7.28 13.52 42.17
CA GLU A 107 7.58 13.66 43.60
C GLU A 107 8.94 13.10 43.97
N THR A 108 9.31 11.93 43.42
CA THR A 108 10.56 11.25 43.80
C THR A 108 11.72 11.52 42.85
N GLY A 109 11.46 12.09 41.67
CA GLY A 109 12.47 12.37 40.64
C GLY A 109 13.13 11.11 40.06
N LYS A 110 12.49 9.95 40.23
CA LYS A 110 12.98 8.64 39.74
C LYS A 110 12.13 8.14 38.57
N PRO A 111 12.69 7.35 37.65
CA PRO A 111 11.91 6.78 36.56
C PRO A 111 10.91 5.76 37.11
N TYR A 112 9.69 5.76 36.57
CA TYR A 112 8.66 4.80 36.95
C TYR A 112 9.12 3.34 36.75
N THR A 113 8.63 2.48 37.61
CA THR A 113 8.95 1.04 37.68
C THR A 113 7.81 0.20 37.15
N TRP A 114 8.02 -1.12 36.99
CA TRP A 114 6.95 -2.02 36.59
C TRP A 114 5.77 -1.98 37.58
N ASP A 115 6.05 -1.82 38.87
CA ASP A 115 5.05 -1.81 39.93
C ASP A 115 4.17 -0.54 39.91
N ASP A 116 4.62 0.53 39.25
CA ASP A 116 3.85 1.77 39.08
C ASP A 116 2.84 1.70 37.91
N THR A 117 2.80 0.58 37.17
CA THR A 117 1.96 0.41 35.98
C THR A 117 0.48 0.68 36.29
N ASP A 118 -0.07 0.04 37.31
CA ASP A 118 -1.50 0.13 37.63
C ASP A 118 -1.88 1.57 38.07
N ARG A 119 -1.02 2.20 38.87
CA ARG A 119 -1.17 3.60 39.30
C ARG A 119 -1.16 4.56 38.11
N LEU A 120 -0.23 4.37 37.17
CA LEU A 120 -0.15 5.22 35.98
C LEU A 120 -1.35 5.05 35.05
N ILE A 121 -1.89 3.84 34.93
CA ILE A 121 -3.09 3.58 34.15
C ILE A 121 -4.30 4.29 34.78
N GLU A 122 -4.42 4.27 36.11
CA GLU A 122 -5.50 4.95 36.82
C GLU A 122 -5.38 6.48 36.76
N GLU A 123 -4.16 7.03 36.91
CA GLU A 123 -3.91 8.47 36.88
C GLU A 123 -4.00 9.08 35.46
N LEU A 124 -3.47 8.39 34.44
CA LEU A 124 -3.34 8.92 33.07
C LEU A 124 -4.37 8.36 32.09
N GLY A 125 -5.02 7.24 32.42
CA GLY A 125 -6.03 6.58 31.58
C GLY A 125 -7.20 7.48 31.17
N PRO A 126 -7.82 8.27 32.06
CA PRO A 126 -8.93 9.13 31.68
C PRO A 126 -8.50 10.39 30.90
N GLN A 127 -7.24 10.83 31.00
CA GLN A 127 -6.77 12.06 30.34
C GLN A 127 -6.35 11.87 28.87
N GLN A 128 -6.10 10.63 28.41
CA GLN A 128 -5.63 10.36 27.04
C GLN A 128 -6.61 9.57 26.17
N GLN A 129 -7.80 9.24 26.69
CA GLN A 129 -8.90 8.65 25.92
C GLN A 129 -9.80 9.69 25.24
N GLU A 130 -9.75 10.96 25.68
CA GLU A 130 -10.30 12.07 24.92
C GLU A 130 -9.26 12.47 23.86
N PRO A 131 -9.58 12.45 22.55
CA PRO A 131 -8.71 13.06 21.57
C PRO A 131 -8.51 14.53 21.95
N GLU A 132 -7.28 15.06 21.84
CA GLU A 132 -7.03 16.50 21.88
C GLU A 132 -7.72 17.15 20.66
N MET A 133 -9.04 17.29 20.69
CA MET A 133 -9.79 18.17 19.81
C MET A 133 -9.54 19.60 20.28
N THR A 134 -9.02 20.43 19.38
CA THR A 134 -8.86 21.86 19.65
C THR A 134 -10.23 22.50 19.90
N GLU A 135 -10.29 23.67 20.56
CA GLU A 135 -11.57 24.36 20.74
C GLU A 135 -12.24 24.70 19.40
N GLU A 136 -11.44 24.93 18.34
CA GLU A 136 -11.90 25.15 16.97
C GLU A 136 -12.56 23.89 16.37
N ASP A 137 -12.02 22.69 16.62
CA ASP A 137 -12.61 21.44 16.15
C ASP A 137 -13.95 21.14 16.85
N LYS A 138 -14.07 21.48 18.13
CA LYS A 138 -15.32 21.35 18.91
C LYS A 138 -16.40 22.29 18.37
N GLU A 139 -16.03 23.53 18.08
CA GLU A 139 -16.94 24.52 17.49
C GLU A 139 -17.38 24.11 16.07
N ALA A 140 -16.47 23.57 15.26
CA ALA A 140 -16.78 23.09 13.91
C ALA A 140 -17.74 21.88 13.91
N GLU A 141 -17.53 20.92 14.83
CA GLU A 141 -18.42 19.78 14.97
C GLU A 141 -19.82 20.20 15.47
N GLU A 142 -19.89 21.14 16.42
CA GLU A 142 -21.16 21.66 16.92
C GLU A 142 -21.91 22.48 15.84
N ALA A 143 -21.19 23.25 15.02
CA ALA A 143 -21.76 23.97 13.88
C ALA A 143 -22.33 23.01 12.82
N HIS A 144 -21.58 21.95 12.48
CA HIS A 144 -22.02 20.94 11.54
C HIS A 144 -23.26 20.16 12.03
N LYS A 145 -23.31 19.82 13.33
CA LYS A 145 -24.49 19.20 13.95
C LYS A 145 -25.73 20.10 13.86
N LYS A 146 -25.58 21.40 14.13
CA LYS A 146 -26.68 22.39 13.99
C LYS A 146 -27.15 22.52 12.56
N GLU A 147 -26.23 22.52 11.59
CA GLU A 147 -26.58 22.59 10.17
C GLU A 147 -27.38 21.36 9.73
N ILE A 148 -26.95 20.15 10.14
CA ILE A 148 -27.69 18.91 9.86
C ILE A 148 -29.09 18.94 10.52
N GLN A 149 -29.22 19.47 11.73
CA GLN A 149 -30.51 19.64 12.40
C GLN A 149 -31.43 20.63 11.66
N ASP A 150 -30.90 21.78 11.23
CA ASP A 150 -31.64 22.77 10.45
C ASP A 150 -32.12 22.20 9.11
N MET A 151 -31.31 21.38 8.43
CA MET A 151 -31.70 20.70 7.19
C MET A 151 -32.83 19.69 7.42
N TYR A 152 -32.83 18.99 8.56
CA TYR A 152 -33.92 18.09 8.95
C TYR A 152 -35.21 18.85 9.27
N GLU A 153 -35.12 19.95 10.03
CA GLU A 153 -36.28 20.78 10.38
C GLU A 153 -36.90 21.48 9.15
N LYS A 154 -36.09 21.82 8.15
CA LYS A 154 -36.55 22.33 6.85
C LYS A 154 -37.13 21.23 5.94
N GLY A 155 -36.95 19.96 6.29
CA GLY A 155 -37.45 18.81 5.53
C GLY A 155 -36.68 18.52 4.23
N GLU A 156 -35.44 19.01 4.12
CA GLU A 156 -34.56 18.81 2.95
C GLU A 156 -33.89 17.43 2.97
N ILE A 157 -33.75 16.83 4.15
CA ILE A 157 -33.21 15.49 4.36
C ILE A 157 -34.24 14.59 5.06
N SER A 158 -34.29 13.32 4.67
CA SER A 158 -35.16 12.32 5.29
C SER A 158 -34.65 11.90 6.67
N GLU A 159 -35.52 11.32 7.50
CA GLU A 159 -35.17 10.82 8.83
C GLU A 159 -34.05 9.75 8.79
N ALA A 160 -34.00 8.96 7.72
CA ALA A 160 -32.95 7.97 7.51
C ALA A 160 -31.59 8.62 7.22
N GLU A 161 -31.57 9.66 6.39
CA GLU A 161 -30.35 10.42 6.07
C GLU A 161 -29.84 11.19 7.30
N TYR A 162 -30.73 11.82 8.05
CA TYR A 162 -30.38 12.50 9.31
C TYR A 162 -29.74 11.53 10.32
N LYS A 163 -30.30 10.32 10.48
CA LYS A 163 -29.74 9.29 11.35
C LYS A 163 -28.36 8.82 10.90
N THR A 164 -28.07 8.78 9.60
CA THR A 164 -26.75 8.41 9.09
C THR A 164 -25.71 9.55 9.19
N LEU A 165 -26.15 10.81 9.19
CA LEU A 165 -25.28 11.98 9.19
C LEU A 165 -24.95 12.48 10.61
N THR A 166 -25.69 12.04 11.63
CA THR A 166 -25.45 12.35 13.04
C THR A 166 -24.41 11.38 13.65
N SER A 167 -23.59 11.87 14.59
CA SER A 167 -22.51 11.08 15.21
C SER A 167 -23.03 9.81 15.88
N THR A 168 -22.23 8.74 15.86
CA THR A 168 -22.52 7.44 16.46
C THR A 168 -22.91 7.56 17.94
N GLU A 169 -22.34 8.53 18.66
CA GLU A 169 -22.64 8.79 20.07
C GLU A 169 -24.05 9.38 20.28
N ASP A 170 -24.48 10.26 19.36
CA ASP A 170 -25.81 10.86 19.39
C ASP A 170 -26.90 9.86 18.97
N GLN A 171 -26.57 8.91 18.08
CA GLN A 171 -27.46 7.79 17.72
C GLN A 171 -27.75 6.87 18.93
N ILE A 172 -26.72 6.62 19.75
CA ILE A 172 -26.83 5.85 21.00
C ILE A 172 -27.65 6.62 22.04
N ALA A 173 -27.44 7.93 22.17
CA ALA A 173 -28.18 8.79 23.10
C ALA A 173 -29.65 9.03 22.71
N ALA A 174 -29.96 9.09 21.42
CA ALA A 174 -31.31 9.26 20.87
C ALA A 174 -32.22 8.02 21.03
N GLY A 175 -31.75 6.99 21.73
CA GLY A 175 -32.58 5.84 22.08
C GLY A 175 -32.88 4.93 20.89
N THR A 176 -31.96 4.84 19.91
CA THR A 176 -31.91 3.61 19.10
C THR A 176 -31.38 2.49 19.97
N ALA A 177 -32.27 2.00 20.83
CA ALA A 177 -32.09 0.77 21.54
C ALA A 177 -31.82 -0.32 20.49
N PHE A 178 -30.65 -0.95 20.58
CA PHE A 178 -30.58 -2.37 20.27
C PHE A 178 -31.78 -3.01 20.96
N PRO A 179 -32.64 -3.75 20.25
CA PRO A 179 -33.82 -4.32 20.87
C PRO A 179 -33.37 -5.30 21.95
N ASP A 180 -33.46 -4.86 23.19
CA ASP A 180 -33.41 -5.72 24.36
C ASP A 180 -34.61 -6.67 24.27
N ALA A 181 -34.31 -7.96 24.30
CA ALA A 181 -35.23 -9.11 24.27
C ALA A 181 -35.98 -9.36 22.95
N LEU A 182 -35.38 -10.21 22.10
CA LEU A 182 -36.14 -11.00 21.13
C LEU A 182 -37.04 -12.01 21.86
N PRO A 183 -38.35 -12.06 21.57
CA PRO A 183 -39.16 -13.22 21.89
C PRO A 183 -38.75 -14.36 20.97
N ASN A 184 -38.22 -15.40 21.59
CA ASN A 184 -37.97 -16.76 21.08
C ASN A 184 -38.52 -17.05 19.66
N GLY A 185 -37.66 -16.95 18.65
CA GLY A 185 -37.95 -17.35 17.28
C GLY A 185 -36.80 -17.01 16.34
N ASN A 186 -36.09 -18.02 15.86
CA ASN A 186 -35.05 -18.01 14.82
C ASN A 186 -34.86 -16.69 14.07
N VAL A 187 -33.96 -15.85 14.57
CA VAL A 187 -33.32 -14.78 13.81
C VAL A 187 -31.84 -15.09 13.80
N ALA A 188 -31.29 -15.22 12.60
CA ALA A 188 -29.87 -15.45 12.37
C ALA A 188 -29.05 -14.36 13.08
N ASP A 189 -27.98 -14.78 13.74
CA ASP A 189 -27.10 -13.92 14.51
C ASP A 189 -26.41 -12.92 13.56
N PRO A 190 -26.54 -11.60 13.78
CA PRO A 190 -25.92 -10.57 12.92
C PRO A 190 -24.39 -10.60 12.89
N PHE A 191 -23.75 -11.43 13.73
CA PHE A 191 -22.31 -11.68 13.74
C PHE A 191 -21.94 -13.11 13.29
N ASP A 192 -22.88 -13.86 12.72
CA ASP A 192 -22.60 -15.14 12.09
C ASP A 192 -21.93 -14.93 10.73
N PHE A 193 -20.61 -14.73 10.76
CA PHE A 193 -19.78 -14.61 9.56
C PHE A 193 -19.91 -15.84 8.63
N ASP A 194 -20.34 -17.00 9.11
CA ASP A 194 -20.61 -18.18 8.25
C ASP A 194 -21.84 -18.01 7.36
N SER A 195 -22.78 -17.13 7.74
CA SER A 195 -24.01 -16.88 6.97
C SER A 195 -23.84 -15.90 5.80
N GLN A 196 -22.69 -15.21 5.71
CA GLN A 196 -22.40 -14.22 4.67
C GLN A 196 -21.61 -14.82 3.49
N TYR A 197 -21.10 -16.04 3.64
CA TYR A 197 -20.52 -16.83 2.56
C TYR A 197 -21.58 -17.78 2.01
N MET A 198 -21.58 -18.02 0.71
CA MET A 198 -22.42 -19.08 0.13
C MET A 198 -22.08 -20.40 0.82
N SER A 199 -23.08 -21.04 1.42
CA SER A 199 -22.90 -22.36 2.03
C SER A 199 -22.46 -23.37 0.96
N GLU A 200 -21.56 -24.30 1.32
CA GLU A 200 -21.04 -25.32 0.39
C GLU A 200 -22.17 -26.15 -0.25
N ASP A 201 -23.33 -26.22 0.42
CA ASP A 201 -24.55 -26.91 -0.02
C ASP A 201 -25.42 -26.13 -1.04
N GLU A 202 -25.22 -24.82 -1.19
CA GLU A 202 -25.96 -23.96 -2.15
C GLU A 202 -25.27 -23.83 -3.52
N LEU A 203 -24.02 -24.28 -3.65
CA LEU A 203 -23.32 -24.31 -4.92
C LEU A 203 -23.74 -25.54 -5.74
N PRO A 204 -24.03 -25.39 -7.05
CA PRO A 204 -24.27 -26.54 -7.92
C PRO A 204 -23.02 -27.43 -7.90
N ASP A 205 -23.12 -28.66 -7.38
CA ASP A 205 -21.98 -29.59 -7.34
C ASP A 205 -21.62 -30.03 -8.77
N PRO A 206 -20.53 -29.52 -9.37
CA PRO A 206 -20.16 -29.91 -10.73
C PRO A 206 -19.70 -31.37 -10.79
N ALA A 207 -19.50 -32.04 -9.65
CA ALA A 207 -19.17 -33.45 -9.58
C ALA A 207 -20.39 -34.38 -9.50
N ALA A 208 -21.61 -33.84 -9.39
CA ALA A 208 -22.84 -34.64 -9.38
C ALA A 208 -23.09 -35.34 -10.73
N GLU A 209 -22.58 -34.79 -11.84
CA GLU A 209 -22.71 -35.35 -13.19
C GLU A 209 -21.60 -36.34 -13.58
N LEU A 210 -20.57 -36.51 -12.73
CA LEU A 210 -19.47 -37.43 -13.03
C LEU A 210 -19.84 -38.90 -12.78
N THR A 211 -19.49 -39.76 -13.73
CA THR A 211 -19.62 -41.21 -13.57
C THR A 211 -18.64 -41.74 -12.52
N ASP A 212 -18.94 -42.89 -11.93
CA ASP A 212 -18.06 -43.51 -10.91
C ASP A 212 -16.68 -43.87 -11.49
N GLU A 213 -16.62 -44.16 -12.80
CA GLU A 213 -15.37 -44.43 -13.52
C GLU A 213 -14.51 -43.16 -13.66
N ASP A 214 -15.13 -42.01 -13.95
CA ASP A 214 -14.45 -40.71 -14.04
C ASP A 214 -13.91 -40.25 -12.68
N LYS A 215 -14.65 -40.50 -11.60
CA LYS A 215 -14.21 -40.23 -10.23
C LYS A 215 -12.98 -41.05 -9.85
N ILE A 216 -12.93 -42.32 -10.25
CA ILE A 216 -11.77 -43.19 -10.02
C ILE A 216 -10.56 -42.70 -10.82
N TYR A 217 -10.77 -42.32 -12.09
CA TYR A 217 -9.71 -41.79 -12.96
C TYR A 217 -9.10 -40.50 -12.40
N LEU A 218 -9.95 -39.53 -12.02
CA LEU A 218 -9.51 -38.27 -11.43
C LEU A 218 -8.82 -38.48 -10.08
N ALA A 219 -9.32 -39.40 -9.25
CA ALA A 219 -8.67 -39.74 -7.98
C ALA A 219 -7.28 -40.39 -8.18
N MET A 220 -7.05 -41.13 -9.27
CA MET A 220 -5.72 -41.66 -9.62
C MET A 220 -4.78 -40.56 -10.15
N LYS A 221 -5.28 -39.65 -11.00
CA LYS A 221 -4.47 -38.57 -11.61
C LYS A 221 -4.09 -37.48 -10.60
N TRP A 222 -5.06 -37.02 -9.81
CA TRP A 222 -4.91 -35.86 -8.93
C TRP A 222 -4.59 -36.25 -7.49
N GLY A 223 -5.10 -37.39 -7.03
CA GLY A 223 -4.95 -37.90 -5.66
C GLY A 223 -6.25 -37.83 -4.86
N ARG A 224 -6.35 -38.68 -3.84
CA ARG A 224 -7.57 -38.92 -3.06
C ARG A 224 -7.93 -37.84 -2.02
N LEU A 225 -7.09 -36.81 -1.89
CA LEU A 225 -7.22 -35.81 -0.81
C LEU A 225 -7.94 -34.52 -1.24
N TYR A 226 -8.31 -34.40 -2.51
CA TYR A 226 -9.01 -33.24 -3.05
C TYR A 226 -10.51 -33.50 -3.10
N LYS A 227 -11.31 -32.44 -2.95
CA LYS A 227 -12.76 -32.51 -3.09
C LYS A 227 -13.16 -32.77 -4.56
N PRO A 228 -14.33 -33.37 -4.83
CA PRO A 228 -14.76 -33.64 -6.20
C PRO A 228 -14.84 -32.39 -7.10
N ASN A 229 -15.29 -31.25 -6.57
CA ASN A 229 -15.28 -29.97 -7.29
C ASN A 229 -13.86 -29.50 -7.65
N GLU A 230 -12.90 -29.73 -6.75
CA GLU A 230 -11.49 -29.41 -6.98
C GLU A 230 -10.88 -30.28 -8.08
N TRP A 231 -11.30 -31.54 -8.23
CA TRP A 231 -10.87 -32.39 -9.35
C TRP A 231 -11.30 -31.84 -10.71
N VAL A 232 -12.54 -31.36 -10.82
CA VAL A 232 -13.06 -30.76 -12.06
C VAL A 232 -12.27 -29.50 -12.40
N SER A 233 -12.07 -28.63 -11.42
CA SER A 233 -11.28 -27.40 -11.58
C SER A 233 -9.82 -27.67 -11.99
N LEU A 234 -9.20 -28.72 -11.43
CA LEU A 234 -7.85 -29.15 -11.80
C LEU A 234 -7.79 -29.70 -13.22
N GLU A 235 -8.77 -30.50 -13.63
CA GLU A 235 -8.84 -31.07 -14.97
C GLU A 235 -9.08 -29.99 -16.04
N GLN A 236 -9.98 -29.05 -15.77
CA GLN A 236 -10.22 -27.91 -16.67
C GLN A 236 -8.95 -27.09 -16.90
N LYS A 237 -8.25 -26.69 -15.83
CA LYS A 237 -6.98 -25.95 -15.94
C LYS A 237 -5.90 -26.76 -16.65
N TYR A 238 -5.87 -28.08 -16.44
CA TYR A 238 -4.93 -28.97 -17.12
C TYR A 238 -5.19 -28.99 -18.63
N VAL A 239 -6.45 -29.15 -19.06
CA VAL A 239 -6.84 -29.14 -20.48
C VAL A 239 -6.59 -27.78 -21.12
N GLU A 240 -6.91 -26.68 -20.43
CA GLU A 240 -6.62 -25.32 -20.91
C GLU A 240 -5.12 -25.11 -21.16
N MET A 241 -4.27 -25.56 -20.25
CA MET A 241 -2.82 -25.45 -20.40
C MET A 241 -2.23 -26.44 -21.42
N GLU A 242 -2.81 -27.64 -21.56
CA GLU A 242 -2.43 -28.61 -22.60
C GLU A 242 -2.81 -28.12 -24.01
N ASN A 243 -3.93 -27.41 -24.14
CA ASN A 243 -4.32 -26.76 -25.41
C ASN A 243 -3.45 -25.52 -25.71
N SER A 244 -3.02 -24.81 -24.67
CA SER A 244 -2.25 -23.56 -24.82
C SER A 244 -0.76 -23.79 -25.12
N PHE A 245 -0.19 -24.93 -24.73
CA PHE A 245 1.23 -25.23 -24.88
C PHE A 245 1.44 -26.56 -25.61
N ASP A 246 2.49 -26.66 -26.44
CA ASP A 246 2.85 -27.94 -27.05
C ASP A 246 3.63 -28.82 -26.05
N ILE A 247 2.93 -29.74 -25.39
CA ILE A 247 3.50 -30.60 -24.37
C ILE A 247 3.79 -31.98 -24.96
N GLN A 248 4.99 -32.16 -25.49
CA GLN A 248 5.44 -33.45 -26.04
C GLN A 248 6.13 -34.34 -25.00
N ASP A 249 6.83 -33.75 -24.01
CA ASP A 249 7.65 -34.48 -23.05
C ASP A 249 6.86 -34.95 -21.81
N ALA A 250 7.15 -36.18 -21.35
CA ALA A 250 6.55 -36.75 -20.15
C ALA A 250 6.88 -35.95 -18.86
N ASP A 251 8.08 -35.38 -18.78
CA ASP A 251 8.50 -34.54 -17.66
C ASP A 251 7.75 -33.19 -17.65
N SER A 252 7.43 -32.64 -18.82
CA SER A 252 6.61 -31.43 -18.95
C SER A 252 5.17 -31.70 -18.52
N ARG A 253 4.61 -32.87 -18.84
CA ARG A 253 3.29 -33.29 -18.35
C ARG A 253 3.24 -33.42 -16.82
N ASN A 254 4.27 -34.01 -16.21
CA ASN A 254 4.36 -34.11 -14.74
C ASN A 254 4.49 -32.73 -14.09
N THR A 255 5.27 -31.84 -14.70
CA THR A 255 5.42 -30.46 -14.24
C THR A 255 4.11 -29.67 -14.35
N LEU A 256 3.32 -29.94 -15.40
CA LEU A 256 1.99 -29.35 -15.55
C LEU A 256 1.03 -29.81 -14.44
N ILE A 257 1.03 -31.11 -14.11
CA ILE A 257 0.22 -31.65 -13.01
C ILE A 257 0.61 -30.98 -11.69
N LEU A 258 1.90 -30.79 -11.43
CA LEU A 258 2.39 -30.07 -10.25
C LEU A 258 2.00 -28.60 -10.25
N LEU A 259 2.00 -27.96 -11.43
CA LEU A 259 1.57 -26.57 -11.59
C LEU A 259 0.08 -26.41 -11.24
N CYS A 260 -0.81 -27.26 -11.79
CA CYS A 260 -2.23 -27.24 -11.45
C CYS A 260 -2.46 -27.41 -9.94
N LYS A 261 -1.75 -28.35 -9.30
CA LYS A 261 -1.85 -28.58 -7.84
C LYS A 261 -1.35 -27.39 -7.03
N THR A 262 -0.31 -26.71 -7.51
CA THR A 262 0.26 -25.53 -6.84
C THR A 262 -0.68 -24.33 -6.97
N ASP A 263 -1.27 -24.13 -8.15
CA ASP A 263 -2.24 -23.04 -8.38
C ASP A 263 -3.52 -23.23 -7.56
N LEU A 264 -4.00 -24.46 -7.36
CA LEU A 264 -5.14 -24.71 -6.47
C LEU A 264 -4.82 -24.39 -5.01
N LYS A 265 -3.66 -24.85 -4.52
CA LYS A 265 -3.20 -24.52 -3.16
C LYS A 265 -2.95 -23.03 -2.96
N MET A 266 -2.54 -22.35 -4.03
CA MET A 266 -2.33 -20.91 -4.03
C MET A 266 -3.66 -20.16 -3.83
N ASN A 267 -4.73 -20.59 -4.52
CA ASN A 267 -6.07 -20.05 -4.31
C ASN A 267 -6.58 -20.34 -2.89
N GLN A 268 -6.45 -21.58 -2.41
CA GLN A 268 -6.82 -21.92 -1.03
C GLN A 268 -6.06 -21.10 0.02
N ALA A 269 -4.78 -20.78 -0.23
CA ALA A 269 -3.97 -19.95 0.65
C ALA A 269 -4.43 -18.48 0.68
N LEU A 270 -4.93 -17.96 -0.45
CA LEU A 270 -5.57 -16.64 -0.50
C LEU A 270 -6.89 -16.64 0.28
N ASP A 271 -7.71 -17.67 0.08
CA ASP A 271 -9.02 -17.79 0.72
C ASP A 271 -8.90 -17.95 2.25
N CYS A 272 -7.88 -18.66 2.74
CA CYS A 272 -7.63 -18.79 4.18
C CYS A 272 -6.87 -17.61 4.80
N GLY A 273 -6.50 -16.59 4.01
CA GLY A 273 -5.76 -15.42 4.46
C GLY A 273 -4.28 -15.68 4.80
N ASP A 274 -3.71 -16.83 4.42
CA ASP A 274 -2.29 -17.15 4.61
C ASP A 274 -1.43 -16.55 3.48
N ILE A 275 -1.10 -15.26 3.65
CA ILE A 275 -0.29 -14.48 2.70
C ILE A 275 1.16 -15.03 2.60
N ASP A 276 1.71 -15.60 3.66
CA ASP A 276 3.08 -16.16 3.66
C ASP A 276 3.14 -17.51 2.92
N GLY A 277 2.12 -18.34 3.09
CA GLY A 277 1.90 -19.56 2.31
C GLY A 277 1.76 -19.25 0.81
N TYR A 278 0.93 -18.26 0.47
CA TYR A 278 0.77 -17.78 -0.91
C TYR A 278 2.10 -17.33 -1.53
N GLN A 279 2.88 -16.49 -0.85
CA GLN A 279 4.16 -16.01 -1.39
C GLN A 279 5.15 -17.14 -1.68
N LYS A 280 5.17 -18.20 -0.86
CA LYS A 280 6.02 -19.38 -1.12
C LYS A 280 5.49 -20.19 -2.30
N LEU A 281 4.17 -20.41 -2.38
CA LEU A 281 3.54 -21.15 -3.47
C LEU A 281 3.67 -20.42 -4.82
N SER A 282 3.56 -19.09 -4.83
CA SER A 282 3.78 -18.25 -6.01
C SER A 282 5.20 -18.42 -6.56
N ARG A 283 6.23 -18.41 -5.70
CA ARG A 283 7.62 -18.67 -6.12
C ARG A 283 7.81 -20.07 -6.69
N VAL A 284 7.13 -21.06 -6.12
CA VAL A 284 7.16 -22.44 -6.63
C VAL A 284 6.48 -22.52 -7.99
N SER A 285 5.32 -21.87 -8.18
CA SER A 285 4.60 -21.79 -9.46
C SER A 285 5.48 -21.15 -10.55
N ASP A 286 6.15 -20.03 -10.24
CA ASP A 286 7.10 -19.38 -11.16
C ASP A 286 8.28 -20.28 -11.53
N SER A 287 8.82 -21.02 -10.55
CA SER A 287 9.91 -21.97 -10.79
C SER A 287 9.47 -23.11 -11.68
N LEU A 288 8.26 -23.64 -11.48
CA LEU A 288 7.69 -24.73 -12.28
C LEU A 288 7.46 -24.27 -13.73
N ARG A 289 6.86 -23.08 -13.94
CA ARG A 289 6.65 -22.49 -15.27
C ARG A 289 7.96 -22.30 -16.04
N LYS A 290 9.01 -21.82 -15.37
CA LYS A 290 10.35 -21.67 -15.97
C LYS A 290 10.99 -23.02 -16.30
N SER A 291 10.87 -24.01 -15.41
CA SER A 291 11.49 -25.33 -15.59
C SER A 291 10.90 -26.10 -16.77
N ALA A 292 9.58 -25.98 -16.99
CA ALA A 292 8.89 -26.60 -18.13
C ALA A 292 8.88 -25.73 -19.40
N LYS A 293 9.51 -24.54 -19.35
CA LYS A 293 9.53 -23.56 -20.46
C LYS A 293 8.15 -23.12 -20.96
N PHE A 294 7.09 -23.26 -20.14
CA PHE A 294 5.73 -22.78 -20.40
C PHE A 294 5.69 -21.25 -20.45
N THR A 295 6.19 -20.69 -21.54
CA THR A 295 6.40 -19.26 -21.75
C THR A 295 5.74 -18.85 -23.05
N ALA A 296 5.26 -17.61 -23.13
CA ALA A 296 4.68 -17.05 -24.34
C ALA A 296 5.65 -17.05 -25.54
N ALA A 297 6.95 -17.31 -25.33
CA ALA A 297 7.92 -17.53 -26.39
C ALA A 297 7.60 -18.80 -27.21
N GLN A 298 7.09 -19.87 -26.59
CA GLN A 298 6.66 -21.07 -27.33
C GLN A 298 5.46 -20.79 -28.25
N ASN A 299 4.56 -19.89 -27.84
CA ASN A 299 3.37 -19.56 -28.62
C ASN A 299 3.70 -18.62 -29.80
N LYS A 300 4.74 -17.79 -29.67
CA LYS A 300 5.23 -16.94 -30.78
C LYS A 300 5.79 -17.74 -31.95
N ASP A 301 6.35 -18.92 -31.70
CA ASP A 301 6.87 -19.76 -32.78
C ASP A 301 5.71 -20.42 -33.56
N LYS A 302 4.62 -20.81 -32.89
CA LYS A 302 3.41 -21.35 -33.54
C LYS A 302 2.70 -20.33 -34.43
N ASP A 303 2.48 -19.10 -33.95
CA ASP A 303 1.74 -18.08 -34.70
C ASP A 303 2.51 -17.53 -35.92
N ASN A 304 3.84 -17.67 -35.96
CA ASN A 304 4.65 -17.18 -37.08
C ASN A 304 4.94 -18.23 -38.16
N GLU A 305 4.79 -19.52 -37.85
CA GLU A 305 5.11 -20.61 -38.79
C GLU A 305 3.90 -21.05 -39.63
N GLN A 306 2.68 -20.65 -39.22
CA GLN A 306 1.45 -21.03 -39.91
C GLN A 306 1.06 -19.95 -40.93
N ILE A 307 1.06 -20.32 -42.22
CA ILE A 307 0.57 -19.46 -43.30
C ILE A 307 -0.96 -19.44 -43.23
N ASP A 308 -1.50 -18.55 -42.40
CA ASP A 308 -2.93 -18.52 -42.04
C ASP A 308 -3.86 -18.04 -43.16
N CYS A 309 -3.32 -17.53 -44.27
CA CYS A 309 -4.14 -17.18 -45.42
C CYS A 309 -3.47 -17.50 -46.75
N THR A 310 -4.28 -17.96 -47.71
CA THR A 310 -3.84 -18.32 -49.05
C THR A 310 -3.14 -17.16 -49.76
N GLY A 311 -3.47 -15.91 -49.42
CA GLY A 311 -2.81 -14.71 -49.95
C GLY A 311 -1.35 -14.57 -49.52
N VAL A 312 -1.01 -14.94 -48.28
CA VAL A 312 0.40 -14.94 -47.80
C VAL A 312 1.17 -16.09 -48.44
N LEU A 313 0.54 -17.24 -48.67
CA LEU A 313 1.14 -18.35 -49.42
C LEU A 313 1.52 -17.91 -50.85
N VAL A 314 0.61 -17.22 -51.55
CA VAL A 314 0.85 -16.68 -52.90
C VAL A 314 1.98 -15.65 -52.86
N ALA A 315 2.00 -14.74 -51.89
CA ALA A 315 3.06 -13.74 -51.75
C ALA A 315 4.44 -14.34 -51.45
N VAL A 316 4.52 -15.43 -50.69
CA VAL A 316 5.76 -16.17 -50.42
C VAL A 316 6.22 -16.92 -51.68
N CYS A 317 5.31 -17.59 -52.38
CA CYS A 317 5.61 -18.22 -53.68
C CYS A 317 6.08 -17.20 -54.74
N GLU A 318 5.48 -16.02 -54.79
CA GLU A 318 5.91 -14.93 -55.68
C GLU A 318 7.30 -14.40 -55.33
N ARG A 319 7.65 -14.37 -54.05
CA ARG A 319 8.95 -13.89 -53.55
C ARG A 319 10.08 -14.90 -53.76
N GLU A 320 9.83 -16.19 -53.56
CA GLU A 320 10.85 -17.24 -53.58
C GLU A 320 10.92 -18.02 -54.91
N GLY A 321 9.80 -18.14 -55.62
CA GLY A 321 9.66 -18.99 -56.82
C GLY A 321 9.70 -18.26 -58.17
N GLY A 322 9.83 -16.94 -58.18
CA GLY A 322 9.89 -16.14 -59.39
C GLY A 322 8.51 -15.69 -59.87
N PHE A 323 8.22 -14.42 -59.61
CA PHE A 323 7.19 -13.64 -60.29
C PHE A 323 7.29 -13.84 -61.81
N ILE A 324 6.23 -14.37 -62.44
CA ILE A 324 6.08 -14.33 -63.90
C ILE A 324 6.06 -12.84 -64.26
N PRO A 325 7.06 -12.30 -64.96
CA PRO A 325 7.03 -10.90 -65.31
C PRO A 325 5.76 -10.66 -66.14
N PRO A 326 4.85 -9.75 -65.74
CA PRO A 326 3.86 -9.26 -66.65
C PRO A 326 4.68 -8.63 -67.76
N ASP A 327 4.51 -9.12 -68.99
CA ASP A 327 5.16 -8.54 -70.16
C ASP A 327 5.09 -7.03 -70.02
N LEU A 328 6.25 -6.41 -69.74
CA LEU A 328 6.39 -4.97 -69.70
C LEU A 328 5.87 -4.54 -71.04
N CYS A 329 4.68 -3.93 -71.06
CA CYS A 329 4.12 -3.27 -72.21
C CYS A 329 5.25 -2.40 -72.78
N ASN A 330 5.89 -2.89 -73.83
CA ASN A 330 6.90 -2.19 -74.59
C ASN A 330 6.17 -1.16 -75.44
N VAL A 331 5.56 -0.21 -74.75
CA VAL A 331 4.83 0.90 -75.32
C VAL A 331 5.64 2.13 -75.00
N LYS A 332 5.93 2.89 -76.05
CA LYS A 332 6.70 4.12 -76.02
C LYS A 332 6.01 5.10 -75.04
N GLN A 333 6.69 5.47 -73.96
CA GLN A 333 6.20 6.43 -72.96
C GLN A 333 5.70 7.70 -73.67
N ASP A 334 4.50 8.15 -73.31
CA ASP A 334 3.87 9.29 -73.95
C ASP A 334 4.25 10.62 -73.26
N MET A 335 3.76 11.74 -73.79
CA MET A 335 4.03 13.07 -73.21
C MET A 335 3.39 13.26 -71.83
N ILE A 336 2.36 12.46 -71.51
CA ILE A 336 1.66 12.50 -70.23
C ILE A 336 2.51 11.82 -69.15
N ASP A 337 3.15 10.68 -69.48
CA ASP A 337 4.08 9.98 -68.59
C ASP A 337 5.28 10.85 -68.18
N VAL A 338 5.81 11.64 -69.13
CA VAL A 338 6.88 12.61 -68.86
C VAL A 338 6.37 13.73 -67.96
N SER A 339 5.16 14.24 -68.20
CA SER A 339 4.54 15.29 -67.38
C SER A 339 4.26 14.83 -65.95
N ILE A 340 3.83 13.58 -65.76
CA ILE A 340 3.62 12.98 -64.43
C ILE A 340 4.96 12.86 -63.69
N LYS A 341 6.01 12.40 -64.35
CA LYS A 341 7.36 12.32 -63.75
C LYS A 341 7.89 13.70 -63.36
N ASP A 342 7.70 14.71 -64.20
CA ASP A 342 8.12 16.08 -63.88
C ASP A 342 7.32 16.66 -62.71
N THR A 343 6.02 16.37 -62.62
CA THR A 343 5.18 16.79 -61.49
C THR A 343 5.61 16.12 -60.18
N GLN A 344 5.90 14.82 -60.22
CA GLN A 344 6.42 14.08 -59.06
C GLN A 344 7.79 14.62 -58.62
N LYS A 345 8.66 14.95 -59.58
CA LYS A 345 9.98 15.53 -59.30
C LYS A 345 9.89 16.95 -58.75
N TYR A 346 8.93 17.74 -59.21
CA TYR A 346 8.62 19.06 -58.68
C TYR A 346 8.15 18.97 -57.23
N LEU A 347 7.18 18.10 -56.93
CA LEU A 347 6.72 17.85 -55.55
C LEU A 347 7.86 17.39 -54.64
N TYR A 348 8.68 16.45 -55.11
CA TYR A 348 9.83 15.97 -54.34
C TYR A 348 10.82 17.12 -54.04
N ASN A 349 11.14 17.95 -55.03
CA ASN A 349 12.01 19.10 -54.82
C ASN A 349 11.38 20.16 -53.90
N LEU A 350 10.07 20.37 -53.95
CA LEU A 350 9.38 21.29 -53.05
C LEU A 350 9.51 20.80 -51.60
N VAL A 351 9.23 19.53 -51.33
CA VAL A 351 9.30 18.99 -49.96
C VAL A 351 10.74 18.90 -49.43
N THR A 352 11.69 18.55 -50.30
CA THR A 352 13.08 18.28 -49.87
C THR A 352 14.03 19.47 -49.98
N LYS A 353 13.74 20.47 -50.82
CA LYS A 353 14.64 21.60 -51.08
C LYS A 353 14.09 22.97 -50.70
N ASP A 354 12.81 23.10 -50.31
CA ASP A 354 12.37 24.37 -49.71
C ASP A 354 12.86 24.46 -48.26
N LEU A 355 13.87 25.29 -48.03
CA LEU A 355 14.45 25.59 -46.73
C LEU A 355 13.47 26.30 -45.76
N GLY A 356 12.31 26.76 -46.26
CA GLY A 356 11.30 27.46 -45.46
C GLY A 356 10.36 26.53 -44.70
N PHE A 357 10.12 25.31 -45.17
CA PHE A 357 9.14 24.41 -44.54
C PHE A 357 9.64 23.87 -43.21
N GLY A 358 10.94 23.53 -43.13
CA GLY A 358 11.59 23.15 -41.87
C GLY A 358 11.55 24.28 -40.83
N GLN A 359 11.82 25.52 -41.24
CA GLN A 359 11.74 26.69 -40.36
C GLN A 359 10.31 26.97 -39.88
N GLN A 360 9.30 26.76 -40.74
CA GLN A 360 7.90 26.90 -40.35
C GLN A 360 7.48 25.84 -39.32
N ILE A 361 7.94 24.58 -39.48
CA ILE A 361 7.68 23.50 -38.53
C ILE A 361 8.37 23.79 -37.19
N GLU A 362 9.64 24.21 -37.20
CA GLU A 362 10.37 24.57 -35.97
C GLU A 362 9.73 25.76 -35.23
N ASN A 363 9.28 26.77 -35.97
CA ASN A 363 8.56 27.91 -35.38
C ASN A 363 7.23 27.48 -34.76
N TYR A 364 6.53 26.53 -35.39
CA TYR A 364 5.27 26.00 -34.85
C TYR A 364 5.50 25.16 -33.59
N LEU A 365 6.53 24.30 -33.58
CA LEU A 365 6.92 23.51 -32.41
C LEU A 365 7.34 24.38 -31.22
N LYS A 366 8.14 25.42 -31.47
CA LYS A 366 8.51 26.40 -30.43
C LYS A 366 7.30 27.11 -29.83
N LYS A 367 6.31 27.44 -30.65
CA LYS A 367 5.07 28.08 -30.18
C LYS A 367 4.27 27.15 -29.24
N ILE A 368 4.14 25.88 -29.60
CA ILE A 368 3.49 24.86 -28.76
C ILE A 368 4.23 24.69 -27.44
N GLN A 369 5.57 24.65 -27.46
CA GLN A 369 6.37 24.55 -26.23
C GLN A 369 6.18 25.75 -25.31
N LEU A 370 6.18 26.97 -25.86
CA LEU A 370 5.93 28.18 -25.09
C LEU A 370 4.53 28.20 -24.44
N GLU A 371 3.50 27.75 -25.17
CA GLU A 371 2.13 27.65 -24.64
C GLU A 371 2.05 26.61 -23.51
N HIS A 372 2.72 25.47 -23.67
CA HIS A 372 2.76 24.42 -22.65
C HIS A 372 3.57 24.83 -21.41
N ASP A 373 4.69 25.54 -21.58
CA ASP A 373 5.50 26.03 -20.48
C ASP A 373 4.80 27.18 -19.73
N ALA A 374 4.03 28.03 -20.43
CA ALA A 374 3.18 29.04 -19.80
C ALA A 374 2.03 28.40 -18.99
N MET A 375 1.42 27.33 -19.51
CA MET A 375 0.38 26.58 -18.81
C MET A 375 0.93 25.89 -17.55
N LYS A 376 2.14 25.31 -17.65
CA LYS A 376 2.83 24.74 -16.49
C LYS A 376 3.21 25.80 -15.45
N ALA A 377 3.71 26.96 -15.89
CA ALA A 377 4.06 28.04 -14.98
C ALA A 377 2.84 28.51 -14.18
N SER A 378 1.67 28.65 -14.82
CA SER A 378 0.42 28.99 -14.13
C SER A 378 -0.09 27.91 -13.16
N GLU A 379 0.36 26.66 -13.31
CA GLU A 379 0.01 25.54 -12.42
C GLU A 379 0.93 25.48 -11.19
N THR A 380 2.08 26.18 -11.19
CA THR A 380 3.07 26.18 -10.10
C THR A 380 2.99 27.37 -9.14
N ASP A 381 2.17 28.39 -9.44
CA ASP A 381 2.05 29.61 -8.61
C ASP A 381 1.07 29.48 -7.42
N GLU A 382 0.60 28.27 -7.09
CA GLU A 382 -0.10 28.00 -5.82
C GLU A 382 0.60 26.87 -5.05
N VAL A 383 1.68 27.22 -4.34
CA VAL A 383 1.98 26.92 -2.92
C VAL A 383 3.37 27.54 -2.64
N ASP A 384 3.41 28.78 -2.17
CA ASP A 384 4.63 29.32 -1.56
C ASP A 384 4.87 28.56 -0.24
N GLU A 385 5.80 27.61 -0.24
CA GLU A 385 6.33 27.02 1.00
C GLU A 385 6.91 28.15 1.85
N ILE A 386 6.29 28.43 2.99
CA ILE A 386 6.80 29.37 3.99
C ILE A 386 8.18 28.85 4.44
N THR A 387 9.25 29.51 3.99
CA THR A 387 10.61 29.19 4.39
C THR A 387 10.91 29.72 5.79
N ASP A 388 11.86 29.10 6.50
CA ASP A 388 12.29 29.51 7.84
C ASP A 388 12.77 30.98 7.90
N GLU A 389 13.24 31.53 6.77
CA GLU A 389 13.62 32.94 6.61
C GLU A 389 12.39 33.88 6.66
N ASN A 390 11.27 33.49 6.03
CA ASN A 390 10.03 34.27 6.05
C ASN A 390 9.41 34.31 7.46
N ILE A 391 9.60 33.25 8.25
CA ILE A 391 9.16 33.18 9.65
C ILE A 391 10.02 34.11 10.53
N ALA A 392 11.33 34.16 10.29
CA ALA A 392 12.23 35.05 11.02
C ALA A 392 11.92 36.53 10.75
N GLU A 393 11.70 36.91 9.49
CA GLU A 393 11.31 38.29 9.13
C GLU A 393 9.95 38.70 9.71
N TYR A 394 9.01 37.76 9.85
CA TYR A 394 7.73 38.03 10.51
C TYR A 394 7.89 38.32 12.00
N TYR A 395 8.73 37.55 12.71
CA TYR A 395 8.98 37.79 14.13
C TYR A 395 9.75 39.07 14.39
N GLU A 396 10.76 39.42 13.57
CA GLU A 396 11.45 40.71 13.69
C GLU A 396 10.50 41.89 13.51
N ARG A 397 9.55 41.79 12.57
CA ARG A 397 8.55 42.84 12.33
C ARG A 397 7.60 43.02 13.51
N ILE A 398 7.16 41.92 14.13
CA ILE A 398 6.33 41.97 15.35
C ILE A 398 7.10 42.58 16.52
N GLU A 399 8.40 42.26 16.67
CA GLU A 399 9.25 42.81 17.71
C GLU A 399 9.40 44.33 17.54
N GLU A 400 9.65 44.80 16.31
CA GLU A 400 9.70 46.23 15.99
C GLU A 400 8.37 46.96 16.24
N GLU A 401 7.23 46.34 15.94
CA GLU A 401 5.92 46.93 16.21
C GLU A 401 5.65 47.05 17.71
N LYS A 402 6.00 46.03 18.50
CA LYS A 402 5.91 46.11 19.97
C LYS A 402 6.81 47.19 20.55
N GLU A 403 8.00 47.37 20.00
CA GLU A 403 8.92 48.41 20.44
C GLU A 403 8.38 49.81 20.10
N LYS A 404 7.79 50.00 18.92
CA LYS A 404 7.11 51.25 18.53
C LYS A 404 5.88 51.52 19.40
N ASP A 405 5.06 50.52 19.70
CA ASP A 405 3.90 50.67 20.59
C ASP A 405 4.33 50.99 22.04
N SER A 406 5.43 50.40 22.50
CA SER A 406 5.98 50.72 23.83
C SER A 406 6.45 52.17 23.91
N THR A 407 7.11 52.69 22.88
CA THR A 407 7.58 54.08 22.85
C THR A 407 6.43 55.08 22.77
N ILE A 408 5.37 54.78 22.01
CA ILE A 408 4.13 55.58 21.98
C ILE A 408 3.44 55.57 23.37
N THR A 409 3.46 54.44 24.06
CA THR A 409 2.89 54.30 25.42
C THR A 409 3.71 55.08 26.45
N GLU A 410 5.04 55.11 26.31
CA GLU A 410 5.92 55.92 27.16
C GLU A 410 5.78 57.42 26.89
N GLU A 411 5.66 57.83 25.64
CA GLU A 411 5.43 59.24 25.25
C GLU A 411 4.07 59.76 25.72
N SER A 412 3.01 58.94 25.60
CA SER A 412 1.67 59.29 26.12
C SER A 412 1.65 59.37 27.65
N ASN A 413 2.35 58.47 28.34
CA ASN A 413 2.52 58.54 29.79
C ASN A 413 3.36 59.74 30.25
N ALA A 414 4.34 60.18 29.45
CA ALA A 414 5.14 61.38 29.72
C ALA A 414 4.35 62.67 29.46
N TYR A 415 3.40 62.66 28.52
CA TYR A 415 2.48 63.76 28.27
C TYR A 415 1.49 63.94 29.43
N ASN A 416 0.86 62.85 29.89
CA ASN A 416 -0.06 62.87 31.04
C ASN A 416 0.63 63.33 32.33
N ARG A 417 1.93 63.04 32.51
CA ARG A 417 2.68 63.48 33.70
C ARG A 417 3.06 64.97 33.69
N LYS A 418 2.91 65.68 32.56
CA LYS A 418 3.13 67.13 32.45
C LYS A 418 1.87 67.96 32.66
N GLU A 419 0.68 67.36 32.60
CA GLU A 419 -0.58 68.06 32.89
C GLU A 419 -0.94 68.06 34.39
N ASP A 420 -0.32 67.19 35.18
CA ASP A 420 -0.49 67.07 36.64
C ASP A 420 0.57 67.83 37.49
N SER A 421 1.35 68.73 36.89
CA SER A 421 2.25 69.69 37.58
C SER A 421 2.03 71.10 37.06
#